data_AF-A0A0W8FDK3-F1
#
_entry.id   AF-A0A0W8FDK3-F1
#
_cell.length_a   1.000
_cell.length_b   1.000
_cell.length_c   1.000
_cell.angle_alpha   90.00
_cell.angle_beta   90.00
_cell.angle_gamma   90.00
#
_symmetry.space_group_name_H-M   'P 1'
#
loop_
_entity.id
_entity.type
_entity.pdbx_description
1 polymer ?
#
loop_
_entity_poly.entity_id
_entity_poly.type
_entity_poly.pdbx_seq_one_letter_code
_entity_poly.pdbx_strand_id
1 'polypeptide(L)' 'MKIRRYRPPVSLEAKPFRAVRRLHRNPTYITLQLGPLLNLFVLAILSVTASMSGICFGMCLRLAGL' A
#
# COMPACT_ATOMS: atom_id res chain seq x y z
N MET A 1 2.54 -38.74 4.28
CA MET A 1 2.43 -37.40 3.65
C MET A 1 3.01 -37.44 2.25
N LYS A 2 2.21 -37.20 1.18
CA LYS A 2 2.74 -37.06 -0.18
C LYS A 2 3.15 -35.60 -0.41
N ILE A 3 4.46 -35.34 -0.50
CA ILE A 3 4.98 -34.02 -0.84
C ILE A 3 4.57 -33.71 -2.29
N ARG A 4 3.68 -32.72 -2.45
CA ARG A 4 3.21 -32.27 -3.77
C ARG A 4 4.38 -31.59 -4.48
N ARG A 5 4.85 -32.16 -5.60
CA ARG A 5 5.90 -31.55 -6.42
C ARG A 5 5.52 -30.10 -6.75
N TYR A 6 6.46 -29.19 -6.49
CA TYR A 6 6.32 -27.77 -6.77
C TYR A 6 5.97 -27.58 -8.25
N ARG A 7 4.86 -26.90 -8.55
CA ARG A 7 4.48 -26.61 -9.94
C ARG A 7 5.53 -25.67 -10.55
N PRO A 8 5.97 -25.91 -11.80
CA PRO A 8 6.96 -25.07 -12.43
C PRO A 8 6.48 -23.61 -12.56
N PRO A 9 7.41 -22.65 -12.62
CA PRO A 9 7.10 -21.24 -12.82
C PRO A 9 6.25 -21.05 -14.09
N VAL A 10 5.47 -19.97 -14.12
CA VAL A 10 4.64 -19.62 -15.28
C VAL A 10 5.55 -19.50 -16.50
N SER A 11 5.34 -20.35 -17.51
CA SER A 11 6.08 -20.26 -18.78
C SER A 11 5.92 -18.87 -19.40
N LEU A 12 7.04 -18.31 -19.89
CA LEU A 12 7.09 -16.99 -20.54
C LEU A 12 6.28 -16.95 -21.86
N GLU A 13 6.01 -18.10 -22.46
CA GLU A 13 5.18 -18.23 -23.68
C GLU A 13 3.68 -18.32 -23.39
N ALA A 14 3.27 -18.37 -22.11
CA ALA A 14 1.86 -18.48 -21.78
C ALA A 14 1.12 -17.18 -22.12
N LYS A 15 -0.05 -17.30 -22.78
CA LYS A 15 -0.96 -16.17 -22.99
C LYS A 15 -1.11 -15.33 -21.70
N PRO A 16 -1.07 -13.99 -21.78
CA PRO A 16 -0.96 -13.11 -20.61
C PRO A 16 -2.09 -13.35 -19.59
N PHE A 17 -3.31 -13.63 -20.05
CA PHE A 17 -4.43 -13.96 -19.19
C PHE A 17 -4.21 -15.22 -18.33
N ARG A 18 -3.60 -16.26 -18.91
CA ARG A 18 -3.30 -17.52 -18.21
C ARG A 18 -2.14 -17.35 -17.22
N ALA A 19 -1.19 -16.47 -17.53
CA ALA A 19 -0.09 -16.11 -16.64
C ALA A 19 -0.62 -15.41 -15.38
N VAL A 20 -1.43 -14.35 -15.54
CA VAL A 20 -2.04 -13.58 -14.44
C VAL A 20 -2.90 -14.48 -13.52
N ARG A 21 -3.72 -15.36 -14.10
CA ARG A 21 -4.56 -16.29 -13.30
C ARG A 21 -3.74 -17.28 -12.46
N ARG A 22 -2.60 -17.75 -12.98
CA ARG A 22 -1.69 -18.65 -12.25
C ARG A 22 -0.93 -17.90 -11.17
N LEU A 23 -0.58 -16.64 -11.43
CA LEU A 23 0.09 -15.76 -10.50
C LEU A 23 -0.79 -15.48 -9.28
N HIS A 24 -2.06 -15.09 -9.47
CA HIS A 24 -3.02 -14.90 -8.36
C HIS A 24 -3.35 -16.16 -7.56
N ARG A 25 -3.17 -17.36 -8.13
CA ARG A 25 -3.36 -18.64 -7.43
C ARG A 25 -2.11 -19.09 -6.66
N ASN A 26 -0.98 -18.40 -6.84
CA ASN A 26 0.26 -18.77 -6.16
C ASN A 26 0.23 -18.21 -4.73
N PRO A 27 0.29 -19.07 -3.69
CA PRO A 27 0.27 -18.61 -2.30
C PRO A 27 1.46 -17.70 -1.93
N THR A 28 2.56 -17.73 -2.69
CA THR A 28 3.68 -16.80 -2.51
C THR A 28 3.46 -15.45 -3.18
N TYR A 29 2.44 -15.32 -4.04
CA TYR A 29 2.11 -14.07 -4.70
C TYR A 29 1.13 -13.28 -3.84
N ILE A 30 1.70 -12.55 -2.89
CA ILE A 30 0.95 -11.54 -2.14
C ILE A 30 0.81 -10.34 -3.07
N THR A 31 -0.41 -10.06 -3.51
CA THR A 31 -0.72 -8.80 -4.15
C THR A 31 -0.57 -7.70 -3.10
N LEU A 32 0.58 -7.05 -3.08
CA LEU A 32 0.79 -5.85 -2.27
C LEU A 32 -0.31 -4.85 -2.67
N GLN A 33 -1.24 -4.58 -1.75
CA GLN A 33 -2.28 -3.56 -1.93
C GLN A 33 -1.65 -2.17 -1.77
N LEU A 34 -0.73 -1.83 -2.68
CA LEU A 34 0.02 -0.57 -2.65
C LEU A 34 -0.91 0.64 -2.74
N GLY A 35 -1.99 0.56 -3.50
CA GLY A 35 -2.95 1.66 -3.63
C GLY A 35 -3.56 2.11 -2.30
N PRO A 36 -4.28 1.22 -1.57
CA PRO A 36 -4.82 1.55 -0.25
C PRO A 36 -3.75 1.98 0.76
N LEU A 37 -2.58 1.35 0.75
CA LEU A 37 -1.47 1.71 1.63
C LEU A 37 -0.95 3.13 1.37
N LEU A 38 -0.75 3.49 0.11
CA LEU A 38 -0.32 4.83 -0.28
C LEU A 38 -1.37 5.88 0.09
N ASN A 39 -2.66 5.56 -0.07
CA ASN A 39 -3.72 6.49 0.31
C ASN A 39 -3.74 6.75 1.83
N LEU A 40 -3.58 5.70 2.64
CA LEU A 40 -3.46 5.84 4.10
C LEU A 40 -2.22 6.64 4.50
N PHE A 41 -1.10 6.43 3.80
CA PHE A 41 0.12 7.18 4.04
C PHE A 41 -0.04 8.67 3.73
N VAL A 42 -0.68 9.01 2.60
CA VAL A 42 -0.99 10.40 2.24
C VAL A 42 -1.91 11.05 3.26
N LEU A 43 -2.98 10.34 3.68
CA LEU A 43 -3.90 10.82 4.71
C LEU A 43 -3.20 11.09 6.04
N ALA A 44 -2.30 10.21 6.46
CA ALA A 44 -1.54 10.39 7.70
C ALA A 44 -0.60 11.60 7.64
N ILE A 45 0.10 11.81 6.52
CA ILE A 45 0.97 12.98 6.35
C ILE A 45 0.14 14.26 6.35
N LEU A 46 -1.00 14.25 5.65
CA LEU A 46 -1.90 15.40 5.59
C LEU A 46 -2.47 15.74 6.98
N SER A 47 -2.85 14.74 7.78
CA SER A 47 -3.35 14.99 9.14
C SER A 47 -2.27 15.59 10.03
N VAL A 48 -1.04 15.07 9.97
CA VAL A 48 0.09 15.58 10.76
C VAL A 48 0.38 17.04 10.41
N THR A 49 0.46 17.36 9.11
CA THR A 49 0.73 18.72 8.64
C THR A 49 -0.39 19.69 8.99
N ALA A 50 -1.65 19.28 8.85
CA ALA A 50 -2.81 20.09 9.23
C ALA A 50 -2.87 20.36 10.74
N SER A 51 -2.55 19.37 11.59
CA SER A 51 -2.50 19.58 13.04
C SER A 51 -1.37 20.53 13.44
N MET A 52 -0.17 20.36 12.86
CA MET A 52 0.97 21.23 13.13
C MET A 52 0.70 22.68 12.69
N SER A 53 0.06 22.88 11.54
CA SER A 53 -0.30 24.24 11.09
C SER A 53 -1.30 24.90 12.03
N GLY A 54 -2.33 24.17 12.49
CA GLY A 54 -3.29 24.67 13.48
C GLY A 54 -2.63 25.06 14.80
N ILE A 55 -1.69 24.25 15.30
CA ILE A 55 -0.93 24.55 16.53
C ILE A 55 -0.06 25.80 16.35
N CYS A 56 0.65 25.91 15.22
CA CYS A 56 1.46 27.09 14.92
C CYS A 56 0.61 28.36 14.83
N PHE A 57 -0.50 28.33 14.09
CA PHE A 57 -1.41 29.48 13.98
C PHE A 57 -2.03 29.85 15.33
N GLY A 58 -2.47 28.88 16.12
CA GLY A 58 -3.01 29.14 17.46
C GLY A 58 -1.97 29.75 18.40
N MET A 59 -0.71 29.32 18.32
CA MET A 59 0.39 29.91 19.07
C MET A 59 0.67 31.35 18.64
N CYS A 60 0.68 31.62 17.33
CA CYS A 60 0.85 32.97 16.79
C CYS A 60 -0.26 33.92 17.23
N LEU A 61 -1.53 33.48 17.20
CA LEU A 61 -2.66 34.27 17.67
C LEU A 61 -2.56 34.59 19.16
N ARG A 62 -2.17 33.61 19.96
CA ARG A 62 -1.98 33.79 21.42
C ARG A 62 -0.83 34.75 21.75
N LEU A 63 0.25 34.72 20.96
CA LEU A 63 1.35 35.70 21.07
C LEU A 63 0.92 37.11 20.63
N ALA A 64 0.01 37.21 19.66
CA ALA A 64 -0.58 38.48 19.24
C ALA A 64 -1.60 39.05 20.25
N GLY A 65 -1.89 38.34 21.34
CA GLY A 65 -2.80 38.79 22.40
C GLY A 65 -4.29 38.61 22.09
N LEU A 66 -4.62 37.76 21.10
CA LEU A 66 -5.97 37.29 20.79
C LEU A 66 -6.38 36.09 21.66
#